data_AF-A0A229FVG6-F1
#
_entry.id   AF-A0A229FVG6-F1
#
_cell.length_a   1.000
_cell.length_b   1.000
_cell.length_c   1.000
_cell.angle_alpha   90.00
_cell.angle_beta   90.00
_cell.angle_gamma   90.00
#
_symmetry.space_group_name_H-M   'P 1'
#
loop_
_entity.id
_entity.type
_entity.pdbx_description
1 polymer ?
#
loop_
_entity_poly.entity_id
_entity_poly.type
_entity_poly.pdbx_seq_one_letter_code
_entity_poly.pdbx_strand_id
1 'polypeptide(L)'
;VAAIVKKNSKIPINTFTIGFEDKRFDESNYAKDIAEYLGTNHTELICKKEDVLATIKKLSKIFDEPFADSSAIPTVLVSELAKKQVSVVLSGDGGDELFCGYPSYALMEKRFQLLSKIPFRKKLKKLSNLLPVPAFMQNKVNKKL
;
A
#
# COMPACT_ATOMS: atom_id res chain seq x y z
N VAL A 1 -3.74 12.31 7.05
CA VAL A 1 -4.97 12.81 6.36
C VAL A 1 -6.14 13.01 7.33
N ALA A 2 -6.64 11.97 8.01
CA ALA A 2 -7.82 12.06 8.88
C ALA A 2 -7.79 13.23 9.89
N ALA A 3 -6.66 13.46 10.57
CA ALA A 3 -6.50 14.57 11.51
C ALA A 3 -6.70 15.96 10.86
N ILE A 4 -6.20 16.14 9.63
CA ILE A 4 -6.35 17.40 8.87
C ILE A 4 -7.81 17.60 8.48
N VAL A 5 -8.47 16.55 7.97
CA VAL A 5 -9.89 16.60 7.62
C VAL A 5 -10.73 16.90 8.85
N LYS A 6 -10.45 16.23 9.99
CA LYS A 6 -11.15 16.46 11.25
C LYS A 6 -10.99 17.89 11.76
N LYS A 7 -9.77 18.44 11.71
CA LYS A 7 -9.49 19.83 12.11
C LYS A 7 -10.30 20.86 11.31
N ASN A 8 -10.57 20.57 10.04
CA ASN A 8 -11.33 21.45 9.15
C ASN A 8 -12.83 21.10 9.09
N SER A 9 -13.30 20.09 9.82
CA SER A 9 -14.69 19.67 9.85
C SER A 9 -15.38 20.11 11.14
N LYS A 10 -16.58 20.70 11.00
CA LYS A 10 -17.44 21.07 12.13
C LYS A 10 -18.23 19.89 12.71
N ILE A 11 -18.32 18.79 11.95
CA ILE A 11 -19.01 17.56 12.35
C ILE A 11 -18.00 16.41 12.53
N PRO A 12 -18.35 15.35 13.30
CA PRO A 12 -17.59 14.11 13.27
C PRO A 12 -17.46 13.60 11.83
N ILE A 13 -16.24 13.20 11.45
CA ILE A 13 -15.97 12.62 10.14
C ILE A 13 -16.13 11.11 10.21
N ASN A 14 -16.52 10.47 9.11
CA ASN A 14 -16.57 9.02 9.02
C ASN A 14 -15.17 8.49 8.67
N THR A 15 -14.71 7.46 9.36
CA THR A 15 -13.45 6.77 9.07
C THR A 15 -13.71 5.28 8.90
N PHE A 16 -12.99 4.66 7.97
CA PHE A 16 -13.21 3.27 7.58
C PHE A 16 -11.87 2.54 7.63
N THR A 17 -11.86 1.32 8.18
CA THR A 17 -10.67 0.47 8.19
C THR A 17 -11.03 -0.98 7.89
N ILE A 18 -10.06 -1.69 7.29
CA ILE A 18 -10.13 -3.14 7.10
C ILE A 18 -9.09 -3.77 8.01
N GLY A 19 -9.54 -4.61 8.93
CA GLY A 19 -8.68 -5.41 9.79
C GLY A 19 -8.49 -6.82 9.27
N PHE A 20 -7.57 -7.56 9.90
CA PHE A 20 -7.27 -8.96 9.55
C PHE A 20 -7.28 -9.86 10.78
N GLU A 21 -7.58 -11.15 10.58
CA GLU A 21 -7.51 -12.15 11.64
C GLU A 21 -6.06 -12.37 12.12
N ASP A 22 -5.09 -12.31 11.19
CA ASP A 22 -3.67 -12.41 11.50
C ASP A 22 -3.10 -11.08 12.00
N LYS A 23 -2.83 -11.03 13.31
CA LYS A 23 -2.33 -9.82 13.99
C LYS A 23 -1.00 -9.29 13.49
N ARG A 24 -0.23 -10.06 12.70
CA ARG A 24 1.02 -9.58 12.09
C ARG A 24 0.79 -8.57 10.97
N PHE A 25 -0.41 -8.58 10.37
CA PHE A 25 -0.80 -7.73 9.25
C PHE A 25 -1.97 -6.81 9.60
N ASP A 26 -2.44 -6.86 10.85
CA ASP A 26 -3.63 -6.15 11.30
C ASP A 26 -3.28 -4.83 11.98
N GLU A 27 -3.58 -3.73 11.28
CA GLU A 27 -3.38 -2.37 11.79
C GLU A 27 -4.67 -1.75 12.34
N SER A 28 -5.78 -2.52 12.41
CA SER A 28 -7.09 -1.97 12.78
C SER A 28 -7.11 -1.41 14.20
N ASN A 29 -6.36 -2.01 15.13
CA ASN A 29 -6.21 -1.49 16.49
C ASN A 29 -5.61 -0.07 16.50
N TYR A 30 -4.56 0.17 15.71
CA TYR A 30 -3.98 1.51 15.59
C TYR A 30 -4.96 2.50 14.95
N ALA A 31 -5.71 2.05 13.94
CA ALA A 31 -6.75 2.86 13.32
C ALA A 31 -7.85 3.24 14.32
N LYS A 32 -8.25 2.30 15.18
CA LYS A 32 -9.22 2.51 16.25
C LYS A 32 -8.72 3.52 17.28
N ASP A 33 -7.49 3.38 17.77
CA ASP A 33 -6.89 4.31 18.73
C ASP A 33 -6.85 5.75 18.16
N ILE A 34 -6.49 5.90 16.89
CA ILE A 34 -6.51 7.20 16.19
C ILE A 34 -7.94 7.72 16.05
N ALA A 35 -8.89 6.85 15.73
CA ALA A 35 -10.28 7.24 15.55
C ALA A 35 -10.95 7.72 16.85
N GLU A 36 -10.64 7.06 17.98
CA GLU A 36 -11.06 7.46 19.31
C GLU A 36 -10.43 8.80 19.70
N TYR A 37 -9.13 8.96 19.49
CA TYR A 37 -8.42 10.22 19.74
C TYR A 37 -9.00 11.39 18.93
N LEU A 38 -9.35 11.17 17.66
CA LEU A 38 -9.91 12.19 16.77
C LEU A 38 -11.43 12.40 16.93
N GLY A 39 -12.12 11.55 17.70
CA GLY A 39 -13.58 11.58 17.86
C GLY A 39 -14.32 11.39 16.53
N THR A 40 -13.94 10.37 15.77
CA THR A 40 -14.54 10.06 14.45
C THR A 40 -15.60 8.96 14.54
N ASN A 41 -16.53 8.93 13.58
CA ASN A 41 -17.47 7.83 13.42
C ASN A 41 -16.74 6.67 12.73
N HIS A 42 -16.09 5.81 13.52
CA HIS A 42 -15.26 4.73 13.01
C HIS A 42 -16.07 3.50 12.63
N THR A 43 -15.83 2.97 11.43
CA THR A 43 -16.37 1.68 11.00
C THR A 43 -15.23 0.75 10.62
N GLU A 44 -15.19 -0.41 11.25
CA GLU A 44 -14.20 -1.45 11.00
C GLU A 44 -14.87 -2.69 10.39
N LEU A 45 -14.18 -3.33 9.46
CA LEU A 45 -14.56 -4.64 8.93
C LEU A 45 -13.33 -5.56 8.96
N ILE A 46 -13.45 -6.71 9.62
CA ILE A 46 -12.42 -7.76 9.56
C ILE A 46 -12.56 -8.52 8.24
N CYS A 47 -11.51 -8.52 7.43
CA CYS A 47 -11.42 -9.27 6.20
C CYS A 47 -11.31 -10.77 6.50
N LYS A 48 -12.34 -11.52 6.09
CA LYS A 48 -12.36 -12.98 6.23
C LYS A 48 -11.96 -13.66 4.93
N LYS A 49 -11.67 -14.95 5.03
CA LYS A 49 -11.32 -15.79 3.88
C LYS A 49 -12.42 -15.77 2.80
N GLU A 50 -13.69 -15.74 3.20
CA GLU A 50 -14.83 -15.71 2.29
C GLU A 50 -14.87 -14.39 1.50
N ASP A 51 -14.54 -13.27 2.16
CA ASP A 51 -14.46 -11.95 1.52
C ASP A 51 -13.34 -11.90 0.48
N VAL A 52 -12.20 -12.53 0.78
CA VAL A 52 -11.07 -12.69 -0.16
C VAL A 52 -11.53 -13.48 -1.39
N LEU A 53 -12.15 -14.65 -1.20
CA LEU A 53 -12.60 -15.49 -2.30
C LEU A 53 -13.69 -14.83 -3.15
N ALA A 54 -14.58 -14.06 -2.53
CA ALA A 54 -15.61 -13.30 -3.23
C ALA A 54 -15.01 -12.13 -4.03
N THR A 55 -14.07 -11.40 -3.44
CA THR A 55 -13.42 -10.23 -4.04
C THR A 55 -12.52 -10.62 -5.21
N ILE A 56 -11.73 -11.69 -5.09
CA ILE A 56 -10.83 -12.18 -6.16
C ILE A 56 -11.58 -12.39 -7.47
N LYS A 57 -12.79 -12.94 -7.42
CA LYS A 57 -13.62 -13.18 -8.62
C LYS A 57 -14.04 -11.89 -9.33
N LYS A 58 -14.04 -10.75 -8.63
CA LYS A 58 -14.42 -9.44 -9.16
C LYS A 58 -13.20 -8.61 -9.59
N LEU A 59 -11.99 -8.92 -9.11
CA LEU A 59 -10.81 -8.07 -9.29
C LEU A 59 -10.52 -7.74 -10.76
N SER A 60 -10.58 -8.73 -11.65
CA SER A 60 -10.35 -8.51 -13.09
C SER A 60 -11.33 -7.53 -13.73
N LYS A 61 -12.56 -7.44 -13.19
CA LYS A 61 -13.58 -6.48 -13.65
C LYS A 61 -13.40 -5.09 -13.03
N ILE A 62 -12.78 -4.99 -11.86
CA ILE A 62 -12.57 -3.72 -11.16
C ILE A 62 -11.34 -3.00 -11.70
N PHE A 63 -10.28 -3.75 -11.99
CA PHE A 63 -8.98 -3.21 -12.40
C PHE A 63 -8.73 -3.29 -13.91
N ASP A 64 -9.63 -3.92 -14.68
CA ASP A 64 -9.52 -4.16 -16.13
C ASP A 64 -8.27 -4.94 -16.59
N GLU A 65 -7.37 -5.29 -15.67
CA GLU A 65 -6.15 -6.06 -15.90
C GLU A 65 -5.80 -6.97 -14.71
N PRO A 66 -4.91 -7.97 -14.89
CA PRO A 66 -4.36 -8.75 -13.78
C PRO A 66 -3.55 -7.88 -12.81
N PHE A 67 -4.21 -7.42 -11.75
CA PHE A 67 -3.61 -6.56 -10.72
C PHE A 67 -3.20 -7.37 -9.47
N ALA A 68 -1.89 -7.47 -9.23
CA ALA A 68 -1.29 -8.31 -8.18
C ALA A 68 -0.70 -7.48 -7.02
N ASP A 69 -1.42 -6.46 -6.57
CA ASP A 69 -1.08 -5.70 -5.37
C ASP A 69 -1.71 -6.35 -4.14
N SER A 70 -0.95 -6.49 -3.06
CA SER A 70 -1.45 -7.02 -1.77
C SER A 70 -2.59 -6.18 -1.18
N SER A 71 -2.65 -4.90 -1.51
CA SER A 71 -3.68 -3.95 -1.06
C SER A 71 -4.96 -4.00 -1.91
N ALA A 72 -4.98 -4.72 -3.04
CA ALA A 72 -6.12 -4.71 -3.96
C ALA A 72 -7.42 -5.17 -3.30
N ILE A 73 -7.38 -6.30 -2.59
CA ILE A 73 -8.56 -6.86 -1.92
C ILE A 73 -9.04 -5.94 -0.78
N PRO A 74 -8.18 -5.53 0.17
CA PRO A 74 -8.58 -4.58 1.22
C PRO A 74 -9.13 -3.27 0.66
N THR A 75 -8.57 -2.76 -0.44
CA THR A 75 -9.03 -1.53 -1.10
C THR A 75 -10.43 -1.69 -1.67
N VAL A 76 -10.75 -2.82 -2.28
CA VAL A 76 -12.12 -3.10 -2.75
C VAL A 76 -13.08 -3.20 -1.55
N LEU A 77 -12.70 -3.93 -0.50
CA LEU A 77 -13.54 -4.10 0.69
C LEU A 77 -13.82 -2.77 1.42
N VAL A 78 -12.79 -1.93 1.61
CA VAL A 78 -12.97 -0.62 2.26
C VAL A 78 -13.82 0.31 1.39
N SER A 79 -13.68 0.21 0.06
CA SER A 79 -14.50 0.98 -0.87
C SER A 79 -15.97 0.55 -0.83
N GLU A 80 -16.24 -0.76 -0.83
CA GLU A 80 -17.60 -1.30 -0.68
C GLU A 80 -18.20 -0.93 0.70
N LEU A 81 -17.39 -0.92 1.77
CA LEU A 81 -17.81 -0.50 3.10
C LEU A 81 -18.15 1.00 3.15
N ALA A 82 -17.25 1.85 2.68
CA ALA A 82 -17.44 3.30 2.68
C ALA A 82 -18.62 3.72 1.81
N LYS A 83 -18.84 3.07 0.66
CA LYS A 83 -19.93 3.38 -0.27
C LYS A 83 -21.32 3.26 0.35
N LYS A 84 -21.48 2.48 1.42
CA LYS A 84 -22.74 2.35 2.18
C LYS A 84 -23.13 3.63 2.92
N GLN A 85 -22.16 4.51 3.21
CA GLN A 85 -22.36 5.69 4.05
C GLN A 85 -21.97 7.00 3.36
N VAL A 86 -20.97 6.97 2.47
CA VAL A 86 -20.41 8.17 1.84
C VAL A 86 -20.18 7.98 0.35
N SER A 87 -20.21 9.08 -0.40
CA SER A 87 -19.93 9.10 -1.84
C SER A 87 -18.47 9.42 -2.17
N VAL A 88 -17.74 10.07 -1.26
CA VAL A 88 -16.37 10.56 -1.46
C VAL A 88 -15.53 10.22 -0.22
N VAL A 89 -14.30 9.79 -0.46
CA VAL A 89 -13.31 9.44 0.58
C VAL A 89 -11.98 10.12 0.24
N LEU A 90 -11.25 10.53 1.27
CA LEU A 90 -9.86 10.99 1.16
C LEU A 90 -8.94 9.91 1.74
N SER A 91 -7.99 9.43 0.94
CA SER A 91 -6.97 8.47 1.36
C SER A 91 -5.62 9.15 1.62
N GLY A 92 -4.72 8.45 2.29
CA GLY A 92 -3.31 8.85 2.48
C GLY A 92 -2.36 8.22 1.47
N ASP A 93 -2.88 7.74 0.35
CA ASP A 93 -2.08 7.06 -0.68
C ASP A 93 -1.08 8.03 -1.34
N GLY A 94 0.09 7.54 -1.74
CA GLY A 94 1.18 8.36 -2.27
C GLY A 94 2.11 8.99 -1.22
N GLY A 95 1.83 8.82 0.08
CA GLY A 95 2.64 9.39 1.16
C GLY A 95 4.06 8.81 1.21
N ASP A 96 4.19 7.51 1.04
CA ASP A 96 5.49 6.83 1.08
C ASP A 96 6.38 7.20 -0.11
N GLU A 97 5.79 7.46 -1.28
CA GLU A 97 6.49 7.92 -2.47
C GLU A 97 7.01 9.35 -2.29
N LEU A 98 6.17 10.24 -1.75
CA LEU A 98 6.52 11.65 -1.53
C LEU A 98 7.60 11.82 -0.46
N PHE A 99 7.59 10.98 0.59
CA PHE A 99 8.47 11.12 1.75
C PHE A 99 9.50 9.99 1.89
N CYS A 100 9.67 9.16 0.86
CA CYS A 100 10.58 8.01 0.86
C CYS A 100 10.33 7.03 2.04
N GLY A 101 9.07 6.79 2.39
CA GLY A 101 8.68 5.96 3.54
C GLY A 101 8.88 4.46 3.33
N TYR A 102 8.93 3.97 2.08
CA TYR A 102 9.18 2.55 1.83
C TYR A 102 10.58 2.11 2.28
N PRO A 103 10.71 0.96 2.98
CA PRO A 103 12.01 0.41 3.39
C PRO A 103 12.98 0.18 2.23
N SER A 104 12.45 -0.01 1.02
CA SER A 104 13.22 -0.17 -0.22
C SER A 104 14.05 1.08 -0.55
N TYR A 105 13.55 2.29 -0.28
CA TYR A 105 14.29 3.53 -0.50
C TYR A 105 15.52 3.62 0.40
N ALA A 106 15.35 3.36 1.70
CA ALA A 106 16.45 3.34 2.66
C ALA A 106 17.50 2.24 2.32
N LEU A 107 17.03 1.07 1.90
CA LEU A 107 17.93 -0.01 1.45
C LEU A 107 18.70 0.38 0.18
N MET A 108 18.03 1.03 -0.77
CA MET A 108 18.65 1.50 -2.00
C MET A 108 19.73 2.55 -1.71
N GLU A 109 19.46 3.48 -0.79
CA GLU A 109 20.44 4.47 -0.35
C GLU A 109 21.68 3.81 0.27
N LYS A 110 21.48 2.90 1.23
CA LYS A 110 22.59 2.15 1.86
C LYS A 110 23.42 1.39 0.82
N ARG A 111 22.76 0.71 -0.12
CA ARG A 111 23.44 0.01 -1.23
C ARG A 111 24.22 0.96 -2.11
N PHE A 112 23.65 2.11 -2.44
CA PHE A 112 24.33 3.12 -3.25
C PHE A 112 25.57 3.68 -2.53
N GLN A 113 25.48 3.96 -1.23
CA GLN A 113 26.61 4.40 -0.41
C GLN A 113 27.72 3.35 -0.31
N LEU A 114 27.39 2.06 -0.25
CA LEU A 114 28.38 0.98 -0.27
C LEU A 114 29.06 0.88 -1.63
N LEU A 115 28.28 0.92 -2.72
CA LEU A 115 28.80 0.83 -4.09
C LEU A 115 29.62 2.05 -4.51
N SER A 116 29.34 3.24 -3.96
CA SER A 116 30.09 4.45 -4.27
C SER A 116 31.51 4.45 -3.71
N LYS A 117 31.78 3.65 -2.68
CA LYS A 117 33.09 3.48 -2.04
C LYS A 117 34.02 2.50 -2.78
N ILE A 118 33.53 1.77 -3.78
CA ILE A 118 34.32 0.79 -4.51
C ILE A 118 35.18 1.50 -5.58
N PRO A 119 36.53 1.48 -5.47
CA PRO A 119 37.39 2.00 -6.52
C PRO A 119 37.19 1.20 -7.81
N PHE A 120 37.18 1.87 -8.97
CA PHE A 120 36.86 1.29 -10.28
C PHE A 120 35.40 0.89 -10.54
N ARG A 121 34.41 1.41 -9.78
CA ARG A 121 32.97 1.18 -10.04
C ARG A 121 32.53 1.36 -11.51
N LYS A 122 33.17 2.26 -12.26
CA LYS A 122 32.92 2.48 -13.70
C LYS A 122 33.33 1.30 -14.58
N LYS A 123 34.40 0.56 -14.22
CA LYS A 123 34.81 -0.68 -14.92
C LYS A 123 33.92 -1.86 -14.55
N LEU A 124 33.52 -1.97 -13.28
CA LEU A 124 32.56 -2.97 -12.80
C LEU A 124 31.17 -2.84 -13.45
N LYS A 125 30.71 -1.60 -13.71
CA LYS A 125 29.47 -1.35 -14.47
C LYS A 125 29.51 -1.94 -15.89
N LYS A 126 30.71 -2.05 -16.50
CA LYS A 126 30.88 -2.65 -17.82
C LYS A 126 30.80 -4.18 -17.78
N LEU A 127 31.24 -4.79 -16.67
CA LEU A 127 31.10 -6.23 -16.39
C LEU A 127 29.70 -6.63 -15.94
N SER A 128 28.97 -5.76 -15.22
CA SER A 128 27.59 -6.06 -14.82
C SER A 128 26.64 -6.17 -16.00
N ASN A 129 26.97 -5.56 -17.15
CA ASN A 129 26.22 -5.72 -18.39
C ASN A 129 26.43 -7.10 -19.04
N LEU A 130 27.44 -7.87 -18.61
CA LEU A 130 27.66 -9.27 -19.01
C LEU A 130 27.00 -10.27 -18.04
N LEU A 131 26.70 -9.85 -16.81
CA LEU A 131 26.02 -10.71 -15.86
C LEU A 131 24.54 -10.82 -16.28
N PRO A 132 24.01 -12.04 -16.47
CA PRO A 132 22.59 -12.20 -16.73
C PRO A 132 21.82 -11.58 -15.56
N VAL A 133 20.92 -10.65 -15.87
CA VAL A 133 20.01 -10.07 -14.88
C VAL A 133 19.28 -11.24 -14.21
N PRO A 134 19.34 -11.38 -12.87
CA PRO A 134 18.67 -12.47 -12.17
C PRO A 134 17.20 -12.54 -12.60
N ALA A 135 16.67 -13.74 -12.87
CA ALA A 135 15.33 -13.92 -13.44
C ALA A 135 14.20 -13.21 -12.65
N PHE A 136 14.39 -12.96 -11.35
CA PHE A 136 13.45 -12.18 -10.53
C PHE A 136 13.31 -10.71 -10.96
N MET A 137 14.35 -10.10 -11.56
CA MET A 137 14.29 -8.74 -12.12
C MET A 137 13.75 -8.72 -13.56
N GLN A 138 13.85 -9.82 -14.31
CA GLN A 138 13.28 -9.92 -15.65
C GLN A 138 11.74 -9.93 -15.63
N ASN A 139 11.13 -10.49 -14.58
CA ASN A 139 9.67 -10.54 -14.43
C ASN A 139 8.98 -9.19 -14.15
N LYS A 140 9.72 -8.11 -13.81
CA LYS A 140 9.15 -6.77 -13.64
C LYS A 140 9.31 -5.85 -14.87
N VAL A 141 10.15 -6.21 -15.83
CA VAL A 141 10.43 -5.35 -17.01
C VAL A 141 9.68 -5.82 -18.27
N ASN A 142 9.24 -7.09 -18.33
CA ASN A 142 8.50 -7.66 -19.46
C ASN A 142 6.99 -7.80 -19.25
N LYS A 143 6.37 -7.04 -18.33
CA LYS A 143 4.93 -6.76 -18.37
C LYS A 143 4.69 -5.41 -19.05
N LYS A 144 5.04 -5.34 -20.33
CA LYS A 144 4.38 -4.46 -21.30
C LYS A 144 3.60 -5.39 -22.22
N LEU A 145 2.32 -5.53 -21.91
CA LEU A 145 1.16 -5.78 -22.78
C LEU A 145 -0.02 -6.13 -21.88
#